data_AF-A0AAD5YB45-F1
#
_entry.id   AF-A0AAD5YB45-F1
#
_cell.length_a   1.000
_cell.length_b   1.000
_cell.length_c   1.000
_cell.angle_alpha   90.00
_cell.angle_beta   90.00
_cell.angle_gamma   90.00
#
_symmetry.space_group_name_H-M   'P 1'
#
loop_
_entity.id
_entity.type
_entity.pdbx_description
1 polymer ?
#
loop_
_entity_poly.entity_id
_entity_poly.type
_entity_poly.pdbx_seq_one_letter_code
_entity_poly.pdbx_strand_id
1 'polypeptide(L)'
;MFYSDANPYKAAEQDAAEQDAAEQDNSQWRENRLSADQDNSLKYDISLQEPNFSQLSTALRTHRAVHNDIFASSFGIAGLFYFYDYDAEYIDARLFPWLKVHPNTIRLRKSFKGTGIVLSVNDRYTDLAVSTLLMIRNIHKCNLPVEVFYIGEDDLSVDNQNRLEEIPYTKTIDITTIFDNEILNMEGWSSKPFALLASSFRNAMIIDADTVFLQSPDILFQNKLYLEHGALFFQDRTAYELMLFQRFWIELLFPHGMSEYASNTRMMRGESGHQQESGVVVIDKLRRLPGLLATSMLNTDKIRNNTYQYVHGDKETFWLGFEMVGEDYIFNPTPVGTLGKKKDCERENWLFKVCSAQILHSTDAGPMWINGGIIDDKFNSSNIHVITPTHYVHEPGEWSFSSKVRNLACLLTNSTPKALPNTIRQVLIDSGKIWIENAQNQ
;
A
#
# COMPACT_ATOMS: atom_id res chain seq x y z
N MET A 1 -1.80 68.92 -15.45
CA MET A 1 -1.89 67.44 -15.51
C MET A 1 -2.49 66.99 -14.19
N PHE A 2 -3.70 66.45 -14.24
CA PHE A 2 -4.44 66.01 -13.07
C PHE A 2 -3.84 64.70 -12.53
N TYR A 3 -3.53 64.68 -11.24
CA TYR A 3 -3.49 63.46 -10.45
C TYR A 3 -4.94 63.05 -10.13
N SER A 4 -5.32 61.80 -10.40
CA SER A 4 -6.52 61.21 -9.84
C SER A 4 -6.12 60.16 -8.80
N ASP A 5 -6.46 60.44 -7.55
CA ASP A 5 -6.37 59.55 -6.40
C ASP A 5 -7.26 58.31 -6.60
N ALA A 6 -6.65 57.15 -6.84
CA ALA A 6 -7.31 55.87 -6.64
C ALA A 6 -7.10 55.46 -5.18
N ASN A 7 -8.14 55.60 -4.36
CA ASN A 7 -8.13 55.19 -2.95
C ASN A 7 -8.16 53.65 -2.86
N PRO A 8 -7.08 52.98 -2.39
CA PRO A 8 -6.98 51.52 -2.37
C PRO A 8 -7.97 50.84 -1.41
N TYR A 9 -8.63 51.60 -0.51
CA TYR A 9 -9.68 51.06 0.35
C TYR A 9 -11.02 50.85 -0.37
N LYS A 10 -11.32 51.60 -1.44
CA LYS A 10 -12.57 51.43 -2.20
C LYS A 10 -12.56 50.20 -3.12
N ALA A 11 -11.38 49.79 -3.61
CA ALA A 11 -11.24 48.58 -4.42
C ALA A 11 -11.44 47.32 -3.56
N ALA A 12 -10.91 47.31 -2.33
CA ALA A 12 -11.10 46.19 -1.41
C ALA A 12 -12.55 46.04 -0.90
N GLU A 13 -13.28 47.15 -0.72
CA GLU A 13 -14.71 47.12 -0.37
C GLU A 13 -15.60 46.68 -1.55
N GLN A 14 -15.23 47.01 -2.79
CA GLN A 14 -15.93 46.49 -3.98
C GLN A 14 -15.67 45.00 -4.20
N ASP A 15 -14.43 44.53 -4.04
CA ASP A 15 -14.09 43.10 -4.14
C ASP A 15 -14.77 42.26 -3.04
N ALA A 16 -14.89 42.79 -1.82
CA ALA A 16 -15.60 42.13 -0.72
C ALA A 16 -17.12 42.12 -0.95
N ALA A 17 -17.70 43.21 -1.45
CA ALA A 17 -19.13 43.28 -1.77
C ALA A 17 -19.52 42.41 -2.97
N GLU A 18 -18.63 42.24 -3.95
CA GLU A 18 -18.82 41.29 -5.07
C GLU A 18 -18.67 39.83 -4.61
N GLN A 19 -17.80 39.53 -3.63
CA GLN A 19 -17.71 38.22 -3.00
C GLN A 19 -18.95 37.88 -2.16
N ASP A 20 -19.45 38.81 -1.34
CA ASP A 20 -20.65 38.61 -0.53
C ASP A 20 -21.92 38.47 -1.41
N ALA A 21 -22.01 39.24 -2.50
CA ALA A 21 -23.11 39.13 -3.46
C ALA A 21 -23.07 37.79 -4.22
N ALA A 22 -21.87 37.30 -4.56
CA ALA A 22 -21.69 35.97 -5.15
C ALA A 22 -22.02 34.85 -4.15
N GLU A 23 -21.72 35.01 -2.86
CA GLU A 23 -22.08 34.03 -1.82
C GLU A 23 -23.59 33.97 -1.57
N GLN A 24 -24.30 35.09 -1.60
CA GLN A 24 -25.75 35.14 -1.44
C GLN A 24 -26.52 34.58 -2.64
N ASP A 25 -26.10 34.92 -3.86
CA ASP A 25 -26.72 34.35 -5.08
C ASP A 25 -26.46 32.83 -5.18
N ASN A 26 -25.29 32.37 -4.68
CA ASN A 26 -24.95 30.95 -4.55
C ASN A 26 -25.76 30.22 -3.46
N SER A 27 -26.08 30.88 -2.34
CA SER A 27 -26.95 30.31 -1.30
C SER A 27 -28.35 30.02 -1.87
N GLN A 28 -28.91 30.99 -2.59
CA GLN A 28 -30.24 30.88 -3.16
C GLN A 28 -30.28 29.87 -4.33
N TRP A 29 -29.21 29.78 -5.12
CA TRP A 29 -29.07 28.74 -6.15
C TRP A 29 -28.91 27.32 -5.57
N ARG A 30 -28.15 27.17 -4.46
CA ARG A 30 -27.98 25.89 -3.74
C ARG A 30 -29.30 25.37 -3.17
N GLU A 31 -30.10 26.23 -2.55
CA GLU A 31 -31.42 25.85 -2.02
C GLU A 31 -32.37 25.42 -3.14
N ASN A 32 -32.36 26.14 -4.26
CA ASN A 32 -33.20 25.81 -5.41
C ASN A 32 -32.81 24.45 -6.04
N ARG A 33 -31.52 24.08 -6.10
CA ARG A 33 -31.10 22.76 -6.61
C ARG A 33 -31.33 21.63 -5.61
N LEU A 34 -31.07 21.83 -4.32
CA LEU A 34 -31.38 20.84 -3.29
C LEU A 34 -32.88 20.53 -3.23
N SER A 35 -33.74 21.52 -3.49
CA SER A 35 -35.19 21.30 -3.65
C SER A 35 -35.57 20.57 -4.94
N ALA A 36 -34.82 20.76 -6.03
CA ALA A 36 -35.04 20.07 -7.30
C ALA A 36 -34.56 18.60 -7.26
N ASP A 37 -33.52 18.31 -6.48
CA ASP A 37 -32.97 16.96 -6.31
C ASP A 37 -33.80 16.08 -5.35
N GLN A 38 -34.62 16.68 -4.48
CA GLN A 38 -35.62 15.92 -3.70
C GLN A 38 -36.72 15.31 -4.59
N ASP A 39 -37.03 15.93 -5.73
CA ASP A 39 -38.09 15.49 -6.64
C ASP A 39 -37.57 14.53 -7.73
N ASN A 40 -36.26 14.47 -7.94
CA ASN A 40 -35.62 13.70 -9.01
C ASN A 40 -34.75 12.55 -8.48
N SER A 41 -35.30 11.80 -7.52
CA SER A 41 -34.75 10.52 -7.05
C SER A 41 -34.83 9.41 -8.12
N LEU A 42 -34.22 9.64 -9.28
CA LEU A 42 -33.70 8.58 -10.12
C LEU A 42 -32.59 7.90 -9.32
N LYS A 43 -33.03 6.93 -8.50
CA LYS A 43 -32.21 5.91 -7.84
C LYS A 43 -31.41 5.15 -8.91
N TYR A 44 -30.28 5.71 -9.34
CA TYR A 44 -29.15 4.89 -9.75
C TYR A 44 -28.54 4.34 -8.47
N ASP A 45 -29.25 3.38 -7.91
CA ASP A 45 -28.77 2.60 -6.80
C ASP A 45 -27.65 1.71 -7.35
N ILE A 46 -26.41 2.07 -7.05
CA ILE A 46 -25.26 1.19 -7.25
C ILE A 46 -25.25 0.12 -6.12
N SER A 47 -26.39 -0.14 -5.45
CA SER A 47 -26.61 -1.38 -4.68
C SER A 47 -26.74 -2.56 -5.64
N LEU A 48 -25.62 -2.93 -6.24
CA LEU A 48 -25.51 -4.27 -6.75
C LEU A 48 -25.32 -5.20 -5.55
N GLN A 49 -26.20 -6.18 -5.39
CA GLN A 49 -26.04 -7.27 -4.42
C GLN A 49 -24.72 -8.05 -4.62
N GLU A 50 -24.07 -7.92 -5.78
CA GLU A 50 -22.73 -8.41 -6.12
C GLU A 50 -21.95 -7.32 -6.88
N PRO A 51 -20.67 -7.02 -6.56
CA PRO A 51 -19.95 -5.92 -7.20
C PRO A 51 -19.78 -6.14 -8.71
N ASN A 52 -20.28 -5.19 -9.52
CA ASN A 52 -19.99 -5.16 -10.96
C ASN A 52 -18.61 -4.52 -11.18
N PHE A 53 -17.58 -5.37 -11.23
CA PHE A 53 -16.19 -4.94 -11.38
C PHE A 53 -15.91 -4.15 -12.65
N SER A 54 -16.64 -4.41 -13.74
CA SER A 54 -16.52 -3.65 -15.00
C SER A 54 -17.02 -2.21 -14.84
N GLN A 55 -18.20 -2.02 -14.22
CA GLN A 55 -18.72 -0.70 -13.91
C GLN A 55 -17.83 0.04 -12.91
N LEU A 56 -17.33 -0.66 -11.89
CA LEU A 56 -16.41 -0.09 -10.91
C LEU A 56 -15.12 0.40 -11.56
N SER A 57 -14.48 -0.44 -12.39
CA SER A 57 -13.27 -0.09 -13.15
C SER A 57 -13.50 1.13 -14.05
N THR A 58 -14.64 1.16 -14.75
CA THR A 58 -15.04 2.30 -15.61
C THR A 58 -15.22 3.58 -14.80
N ALA A 59 -15.89 3.51 -13.65
CA ALA A 59 -16.13 4.66 -12.78
C ALA A 59 -14.83 5.21 -12.18
N LEU A 60 -13.93 4.33 -11.71
CA LEU A 60 -12.63 4.73 -11.17
C LEU A 60 -11.69 5.29 -12.27
N ARG A 61 -11.75 4.79 -13.51
CA ARG A 61 -11.04 5.40 -14.65
C ARG A 61 -11.56 6.79 -14.97
N THR A 62 -12.87 6.98 -14.92
CA THR A 62 -13.50 8.29 -15.12
C THR A 62 -13.06 9.27 -14.04
N HIS A 63 -13.09 8.84 -12.78
CA HIS A 63 -12.58 9.61 -11.65
C HIS A 63 -11.11 10.02 -11.84
N ARG A 64 -10.25 9.07 -12.23
CA ARG A 64 -8.85 9.34 -12.54
C ARG A 64 -8.67 10.39 -13.63
N ALA A 65 -9.45 10.32 -14.71
CA ALA A 65 -9.35 11.27 -15.81
C ALA A 65 -9.67 12.70 -15.34
N VAL A 66 -10.78 12.86 -14.61
CA VAL A 66 -11.17 14.13 -13.99
C VAL A 66 -10.08 14.64 -13.05
N HIS A 67 -9.57 13.76 -12.19
CA HIS A 67 -8.50 14.09 -11.27
C HIS A 67 -7.26 14.57 -12.03
N ASN A 68 -6.78 13.87 -13.06
CA ASN A 68 -5.59 14.29 -13.82
C ASN A 68 -5.80 15.64 -14.54
N ASP A 69 -6.98 15.89 -15.11
CA ASP A 69 -7.29 17.14 -15.81
C ASP A 69 -7.30 18.35 -14.85
N ILE A 70 -7.89 18.22 -13.66
CA ILE A 70 -7.88 19.28 -12.63
C ILE A 70 -6.45 19.65 -12.25
N PHE A 71 -5.56 18.66 -12.15
CA PHE A 71 -4.18 18.91 -11.73
C PHE A 71 -3.25 19.34 -12.87
N ALA A 72 -3.55 18.98 -14.12
CA ALA A 72 -2.88 19.53 -15.29
C ALA A 72 -3.27 21.00 -15.54
N SER A 73 -4.53 21.37 -15.26
CA SER A 73 -5.08 22.72 -15.45
C SER A 73 -4.79 23.70 -14.30
N SER A 74 -4.18 23.24 -13.20
CA SER A 74 -3.78 24.09 -12.04
C SER A 74 -2.77 25.18 -12.33
N PHE A 75 -2.24 25.23 -13.55
CA PHE A 75 -1.26 26.22 -13.98
C PHE A 75 -1.86 27.48 -14.62
N GLY A 76 -3.18 27.74 -14.59
CA GLY A 76 -3.68 28.95 -15.26
C GLY A 76 -5.01 29.60 -14.86
N ILE A 77 -6.00 28.92 -14.26
CA ILE A 77 -7.32 29.54 -14.07
C ILE A 77 -7.97 29.14 -12.73
N ALA A 78 -7.91 30.04 -11.74
CA ALA A 78 -8.49 29.84 -10.41
C ALA A 78 -10.02 29.60 -10.44
N GLY A 79 -10.74 30.12 -11.45
CA GLY A 79 -12.19 29.96 -11.59
C GLY A 79 -12.64 28.55 -12.00
N LEU A 80 -11.80 27.78 -12.70
CA LEU A 80 -12.11 26.37 -13.02
C LEU A 80 -12.01 25.47 -11.77
N PHE A 81 -11.18 25.83 -10.78
CA PHE A 81 -11.07 25.02 -9.55
C PHE A 81 -12.37 24.93 -8.76
N TYR A 82 -13.15 26.01 -8.70
CA TYR A 82 -14.36 26.09 -7.87
C TYR A 82 -15.52 25.26 -8.43
N PHE A 83 -15.72 25.26 -9.76
CA PHE A 83 -16.74 24.40 -10.39
C PHE A 83 -16.40 22.92 -10.25
N TYR A 84 -15.11 22.57 -10.34
CA TYR A 84 -14.66 21.19 -10.25
C TYR A 84 -14.60 20.66 -8.82
N ASP A 85 -14.41 21.49 -7.78
CA ASP A 85 -14.44 21.03 -6.37
C ASP A 85 -15.82 20.45 -6.03
N TYR A 86 -16.92 21.05 -6.52
CA TYR A 86 -18.29 20.58 -6.26
C TYR A 86 -18.66 19.29 -7.02
N ASP A 87 -18.35 19.22 -8.33
CA ASP A 87 -18.61 18.01 -9.11
C ASP A 87 -17.72 16.83 -8.65
N ALA A 88 -16.48 17.13 -8.22
CA ALA A 88 -15.60 16.14 -7.60
C ALA A 88 -16.15 15.65 -6.26
N GLU A 89 -16.70 16.53 -5.42
CA GLU A 89 -17.36 16.14 -4.16
C GLU A 89 -18.51 15.16 -4.40
N TYR A 90 -19.33 15.37 -5.44
CA TYR A 90 -20.43 14.45 -5.74
C TYR A 90 -19.96 13.06 -6.20
N ILE A 91 -18.96 13.02 -7.09
CA ILE A 91 -18.36 11.76 -7.55
C ILE A 91 -17.65 11.06 -6.40
N ASP A 92 -16.88 11.79 -5.60
CA ASP A 92 -16.13 11.26 -4.47
C ASP A 92 -17.05 10.77 -3.35
N ALA A 93 -18.15 11.46 -3.06
CA ALA A 93 -19.13 11.00 -2.07
C ALA A 93 -19.80 9.69 -2.49
N ARG A 94 -19.93 9.43 -3.81
CA ARG A 94 -20.48 8.17 -4.33
C ARG A 94 -19.44 7.06 -4.38
N LEU A 95 -18.22 7.36 -4.82
CA LEU A 95 -17.17 6.37 -4.97
C LEU A 95 -16.47 6.06 -3.65
N PHE A 96 -16.24 7.05 -2.81
CA PHE A 96 -15.48 6.96 -1.57
C PHE A 96 -16.27 7.49 -0.37
N PRO A 97 -17.48 6.96 -0.10
CA PRO A 97 -18.34 7.44 0.99
C PRO A 97 -17.73 7.26 2.39
N TRP A 98 -16.65 6.49 2.49
CA TRP A 98 -15.90 6.23 3.72
C TRP A 98 -14.89 7.33 4.08
N LEU A 99 -14.70 8.37 3.28
CA LEU A 99 -13.86 9.52 3.63
C LEU A 99 -14.58 10.39 4.69
N LYS A 100 -14.09 10.40 5.95
CA LYS A 100 -14.66 11.25 7.02
C LYS A 100 -14.03 12.64 7.08
N VAL A 101 -12.69 12.70 7.08
CA VAL A 101 -11.95 13.92 7.42
C VAL A 101 -11.74 14.85 6.23
N HIS A 102 -11.53 14.27 5.05
CA HIS A 102 -11.34 15.05 3.83
C HIS A 102 -12.65 15.11 3.05
N PRO A 103 -13.14 16.31 2.68
CA PRO A 103 -14.42 16.45 1.98
C PRO A 103 -14.39 15.81 0.59
N ASN A 104 -13.20 15.67 -0.01
CA ASN A 104 -13.00 15.03 -1.30
C ASN A 104 -11.53 14.57 -1.47
N THR A 105 -11.29 13.81 -2.55
CA THR A 105 -9.98 13.24 -2.91
C THR A 105 -8.95 14.30 -3.30
N ILE A 106 -9.37 15.48 -3.78
CA ILE A 106 -8.49 16.62 -4.09
C ILE A 106 -7.87 17.17 -2.80
N ARG A 107 -8.67 17.32 -1.73
CA ARG A 107 -8.19 17.78 -0.41
C ARG A 107 -7.32 16.72 0.26
N LEU A 108 -7.69 15.45 0.16
CA LEU A 108 -6.83 14.33 0.59
C LEU A 108 -5.47 14.38 -0.12
N ARG A 109 -5.45 14.53 -1.45
CA ARG A 109 -4.20 14.61 -2.22
C ARG A 109 -3.28 15.75 -1.75
N LYS A 110 -3.85 16.91 -1.44
CA LYS A 110 -3.12 18.10 -0.98
C LYS A 110 -2.57 17.96 0.44
N SER A 111 -3.06 17.01 1.24
CA SER A 111 -2.60 16.80 2.61
C SER A 111 -1.24 16.08 2.67
N PHE A 112 -0.90 15.28 1.66
CA PHE A 112 0.30 14.46 1.66
C PHE A 112 1.59 15.26 1.55
N LYS A 113 2.54 15.06 2.48
CA LYS A 113 3.82 15.76 2.55
C LYS A 113 4.93 14.86 3.08
N GLY A 114 6.18 15.13 2.69
CA GLY A 114 7.34 14.42 3.25
C GLY A 114 7.45 12.95 2.81
N THR A 115 8.28 12.20 3.55
CA THR A 115 8.64 10.81 3.27
C THR A 115 8.64 10.04 4.58
N GLY A 116 8.07 8.83 4.60
CA GLY A 116 7.97 8.06 5.84
C GLY A 116 7.52 6.62 5.63
N ILE A 117 7.55 5.88 6.75
CA ILE A 117 7.21 4.46 6.81
C ILE A 117 5.83 4.33 7.48
N VAL A 118 5.02 3.43 6.97
CA VAL A 118 3.67 3.15 7.45
C VAL A 118 3.60 1.70 7.89
N LEU A 119 2.94 1.43 9.01
CA LEU A 119 2.56 0.07 9.41
C LEU A 119 1.07 0.04 9.73
N SER A 120 0.45 -1.14 9.58
CA SER A 120 -0.83 -1.44 10.21
C SER A 120 -0.62 -2.58 11.21
N VAL A 121 -0.91 -2.33 12.48
CA VAL A 121 -0.52 -3.20 13.60
C VAL A 121 -1.65 -3.26 14.61
N ASN A 122 -1.88 -4.47 15.11
CA ASN A 122 -2.74 -4.72 16.27
C ASN A 122 -1.93 -5.43 17.36
N ASP A 123 -2.54 -5.65 18.52
CA ASP A 123 -1.87 -6.24 19.68
C ASP A 123 -1.11 -7.54 19.39
N ARG A 124 -1.65 -8.37 18.48
CA ARG A 124 -1.04 -9.66 18.09
C ARG A 124 0.31 -9.49 17.39
N TYR A 125 0.50 -8.40 16.65
CA TYR A 125 1.69 -8.17 15.82
C TYR A 125 2.64 -7.12 16.42
N THR A 126 2.33 -6.56 17.59
CA THR A 126 3.14 -5.50 18.23
C THR A 126 4.60 -5.90 18.39
N ASP A 127 4.90 -7.11 18.84
CA ASP A 127 6.30 -7.51 19.08
C ASP A 127 7.14 -7.59 17.81
N LEU A 128 6.51 -8.00 16.71
CA LEU A 128 7.09 -7.97 15.37
C LEU A 128 7.35 -6.54 14.95
N ALA A 129 6.35 -5.66 15.10
CA ALA A 129 6.48 -4.24 14.76
C ALA A 129 7.59 -3.56 15.57
N VAL A 130 7.62 -3.73 16.90
CA VAL A 130 8.66 -3.19 17.79
C VAL A 130 10.03 -3.66 17.35
N SER A 131 10.21 -4.96 17.09
CA SER A 131 11.51 -5.51 16.68
C SER A 131 11.96 -4.96 15.32
N THR A 132 11.03 -4.85 14.36
CA THR A 132 11.27 -4.24 13.05
C THR A 132 11.67 -2.77 13.17
N LEU A 133 10.97 -1.98 13.98
CA LEU A 133 11.25 -0.57 14.18
C LEU A 133 12.57 -0.34 14.94
N LEU A 134 12.85 -1.13 15.98
CA LEU A 134 14.13 -1.10 16.68
C LEU A 134 15.30 -1.48 15.75
N MET A 135 15.14 -2.46 14.85
CA MET A 135 16.14 -2.75 13.82
C MET A 135 16.37 -1.52 12.91
N ILE A 136 15.31 -0.88 12.43
CA ILE A 136 15.40 0.32 11.57
C ILE A 136 16.16 1.45 12.29
N ARG A 137 15.90 1.67 13.58
CA ARG A 137 16.57 2.72 14.37
C ARG A 137 17.98 2.36 14.80
N ASN A 138 18.18 1.16 15.33
CA ASN A 138 19.40 0.79 16.03
C ASN A 138 20.48 0.24 15.11
N ILE A 139 20.10 -0.49 14.05
CA ILE A 139 21.02 -1.11 13.11
C ILE A 139 21.22 -0.19 11.91
N HIS A 140 20.12 0.18 11.24
CA HIS A 140 20.18 0.96 10.00
C HIS A 140 20.37 2.46 10.22
N LYS A 141 20.17 2.95 11.46
CA LYS A 141 20.24 4.39 11.80
C LYS A 141 19.32 5.25 10.92
N CYS A 142 18.21 4.68 10.47
CA CYS A 142 17.26 5.37 9.62
C CYS A 142 16.29 6.20 10.48
N ASN A 143 16.21 7.50 10.21
CA ASN A 143 15.38 8.46 10.95
C ASN A 143 14.07 8.83 10.23
N LEU A 144 13.66 8.04 9.23
CA LEU A 144 12.37 8.28 8.58
C LEU A 144 11.24 8.22 9.61
N PRO A 145 10.32 9.20 9.63
CA PRO A 145 9.17 9.18 10.51
C PRO A 145 8.30 7.95 10.20
N VAL A 146 7.69 7.41 11.25
CA VAL A 146 6.86 6.20 11.21
C VAL A 146 5.46 6.55 11.71
N GLU A 147 4.44 6.14 10.95
CA GLU A 147 3.04 6.17 11.38
C GLU A 147 2.52 4.74 11.48
N VAL A 148 2.11 4.33 12.67
CA VAL A 148 1.54 3.00 12.94
C VAL A 148 0.03 3.14 13.08
N PHE A 149 -0.72 2.53 12.17
CA PHE A 149 -2.18 2.56 12.16
C PHE A 149 -2.78 1.34 12.82
N TYR A 150 -3.84 1.54 13.59
CA TYR A 150 -4.64 0.49 14.24
C TYR A 150 -6.14 0.81 14.08
N ILE A 151 -7.02 -0.19 14.30
CA ILE A 151 -8.46 -0.11 14.04
C ILE A 151 -9.27 0.05 15.34
N GLY A 152 -9.43 1.27 15.82
CA GLY A 152 -10.21 1.54 17.04
C GLY A 152 -9.53 1.04 18.32
N GLU A 153 -10.15 1.35 19.46
CA GLU A 153 -9.53 1.14 20.78
C GLU A 153 -9.30 -0.34 21.15
N ASP A 154 -10.08 -1.26 20.57
CA ASP A 154 -10.00 -2.70 20.87
C ASP A 154 -8.93 -3.45 20.04
N ASP A 155 -8.33 -2.81 19.02
CA ASP A 155 -7.36 -3.45 18.13
C ASP A 155 -5.91 -3.31 18.63
N LEU A 156 -5.57 -2.18 19.27
CA LEU A 156 -4.25 -1.92 19.82
C LEU A 156 -4.35 -1.26 21.20
N SER A 157 -3.97 -2.00 22.24
CA SER A 157 -3.98 -1.54 23.63
C SER A 157 -3.08 -0.31 23.87
N VAL A 158 -3.44 0.50 24.86
CA VAL A 158 -2.66 1.70 25.26
C VAL A 158 -1.22 1.35 25.63
N ASP A 159 -0.99 0.20 26.29
CA ASP A 159 0.37 -0.24 26.64
C ASP A 159 1.20 -0.53 25.38
N ASN A 160 0.61 -1.19 24.38
CA ASN A 160 1.29 -1.44 23.11
C ASN A 160 1.46 -0.18 22.26
N GLN A 161 0.52 0.78 22.34
CA GLN A 161 0.70 2.10 21.76
C GLN A 161 1.94 2.79 22.37
N ASN A 162 2.03 2.85 23.70
CA ASN A 162 3.17 3.43 24.41
C ASN A 162 4.50 2.75 24.01
N ARG A 163 4.53 1.42 23.95
CA ARG A 163 5.73 0.67 23.52
C ARG A 163 6.19 1.04 22.11
N LEU A 164 5.26 1.28 21.19
CA LEU A 164 5.58 1.71 19.83
C LEU A 164 6.06 3.17 19.79
N GLU A 165 5.42 4.06 20.54
CA GLU A 165 5.74 5.49 20.59
C GLU A 165 7.04 5.82 21.35
N GLU A 166 7.49 4.94 22.25
CA GLU A 166 8.82 5.01 22.85
C GLU A 166 9.95 4.92 21.80
N ILE A 167 9.67 4.32 20.64
CA ILE A 167 10.65 4.21 19.55
C ILE A 167 10.74 5.55 18.82
N PRO A 168 11.95 6.15 18.67
CA PRO A 168 12.10 7.48 18.07
C PRO A 168 11.39 7.68 16.73
N TYR A 169 10.77 8.85 16.56
CA TYR A 169 10.04 9.25 15.35
C TYR A 169 8.85 8.35 14.98
N THR A 170 8.25 7.67 15.96
CA THR A 170 7.08 6.80 15.78
C THR A 170 5.88 7.42 16.47
N LYS A 171 4.72 7.37 15.82
CA LYS A 171 3.42 7.67 16.44
C LYS A 171 2.39 6.63 16.05
N THR A 172 1.43 6.39 16.92
CA THR A 172 0.27 5.55 16.65
C THR A 172 -0.93 6.41 16.24
N ILE A 173 -1.79 5.88 15.36
CA ILE A 173 -2.95 6.59 14.82
C ILE A 173 -4.12 5.62 14.68
N ASP A 174 -5.25 5.95 15.32
CA ASP A 174 -6.50 5.25 15.08
C ASP A 174 -7.07 5.61 13.70
N ILE A 175 -7.10 4.65 12.79
CA ILE A 175 -7.57 4.85 11.42
C ILE A 175 -9.07 5.15 11.34
N THR A 176 -9.86 4.78 12.35
CA THR A 176 -11.31 5.01 12.40
C THR A 176 -11.68 6.48 12.61
N THR A 177 -10.70 7.28 13.07
CA THR A 177 -10.81 8.74 13.14
C THR A 177 -10.70 9.40 11.76
N ILE A 178 -10.15 8.70 10.77
CA ILE A 178 -9.89 9.21 9.41
C ILE A 178 -10.93 8.70 8.42
N PHE A 179 -11.35 7.44 8.58
CA PHE A 179 -12.31 6.78 7.70
C PHE A 179 -13.53 6.23 8.44
N ASP A 180 -14.62 6.07 7.70
CA ASP A 180 -15.83 5.47 8.22
C ASP A 180 -15.73 3.95 8.27
N ASN A 181 -15.40 3.45 9.46
CA ASN A 181 -15.29 2.01 9.67
C ASN A 181 -16.64 1.30 9.75
N GLU A 182 -17.78 2.01 9.89
CA GLU A 182 -19.10 1.38 9.73
C GLU A 182 -19.33 0.98 8.26
N ILE A 183 -18.74 1.72 7.32
CA ILE A 183 -18.78 1.42 5.88
C ILE A 183 -17.67 0.44 5.50
N LEU A 184 -16.45 0.65 6.02
CA LEU A 184 -15.28 -0.13 5.60
C LEU A 184 -15.18 -1.50 6.28
N ASN A 185 -15.70 -1.62 7.51
CA ASN A 185 -15.61 -2.81 8.36
C ASN A 185 -14.21 -3.45 8.25
N MET A 186 -13.17 -2.64 8.51
CA MET A 186 -11.79 -3.05 8.33
C MET A 186 -11.43 -4.13 9.34
N GLU A 187 -10.76 -5.16 8.85
CA GLU A 187 -10.22 -6.26 9.64
C GLU A 187 -8.97 -6.85 8.96
N GLY A 188 -8.04 -7.36 9.78
CA GLY A 188 -6.86 -8.08 9.30
C GLY A 188 -6.11 -7.33 8.19
N TRP A 189 -5.95 -7.98 7.03
CA TRP A 189 -5.19 -7.43 5.91
C TRP A 189 -5.81 -6.21 5.22
N SER A 190 -7.13 -6.04 5.34
CA SER A 190 -7.85 -4.99 4.61
C SER A 190 -7.49 -3.58 5.07
N SER A 191 -7.00 -3.41 6.29
CA SER A 191 -6.56 -2.11 6.81
C SER A 191 -5.31 -1.57 6.12
N LYS A 192 -4.47 -2.44 5.54
CA LYS A 192 -3.15 -2.04 5.01
C LYS A 192 -3.26 -0.97 3.90
N PRO A 193 -4.06 -1.13 2.83
CA PRO A 193 -4.27 -0.08 1.84
C PRO A 193 -4.81 1.23 2.44
N PHE A 194 -5.73 1.14 3.40
CA PHE A 194 -6.28 2.32 4.07
C PHE A 194 -5.23 3.01 4.95
N ALA A 195 -4.39 2.28 5.69
CA ALA A 195 -3.30 2.85 6.47
C ALA A 195 -2.32 3.61 5.56
N LEU A 196 -1.98 3.03 4.41
CA LEU A 196 -1.15 3.71 3.41
C LEU A 196 -1.85 4.98 2.90
N LEU A 197 -3.14 4.92 2.59
CA LEU A 197 -3.91 6.08 2.13
C LEU A 197 -4.02 7.18 3.19
N ALA A 198 -4.31 6.82 4.44
CA ALA A 198 -4.47 7.71 5.60
C ALA A 198 -3.17 8.40 6.02
N SER A 199 -2.02 7.78 5.77
CA SER A 199 -0.73 8.33 6.19
C SER A 199 -0.50 9.76 5.68
N SER A 200 0.20 10.57 6.46
CA SER A 200 0.49 11.96 6.07
C SER A 200 1.56 12.06 4.98
N PHE A 201 2.26 10.97 4.68
CA PHE A 201 3.42 10.97 3.79
C PHE A 201 3.06 11.09 2.32
N ARG A 202 3.78 11.93 1.56
CA ARG A 202 3.72 11.89 0.09
C ARG A 202 4.42 10.64 -0.43
N ASN A 203 5.68 10.47 -0.06
CA ASN A 203 6.46 9.28 -0.40
C ASN A 203 6.32 8.30 0.75
N ALA A 204 5.42 7.35 0.61
CA ALA A 204 5.05 6.44 1.67
C ALA A 204 5.55 5.03 1.36
N MET A 205 6.13 4.37 2.35
CA MET A 205 6.47 2.95 2.31
C MET A 205 5.68 2.23 3.37
N ILE A 206 4.69 1.41 2.99
CA ILE A 206 4.04 0.52 3.94
C ILE A 206 4.82 -0.79 4.03
N ILE A 207 5.02 -1.27 5.26
CA ILE A 207 5.73 -2.51 5.54
C ILE A 207 4.90 -3.41 6.44
N ASP A 208 5.03 -4.73 6.28
CA ASP A 208 4.50 -5.68 7.26
C ASP A 208 5.25 -5.58 8.58
N ALA A 209 4.57 -5.87 9.69
CA ALA A 209 5.17 -5.90 11.02
C ALA A 209 6.37 -6.86 11.13
N ASP A 210 6.43 -7.91 10.32
CA ASP A 210 7.48 -8.93 10.31
C ASP A 210 8.51 -8.75 9.19
N THR A 211 8.62 -7.55 8.63
CA THR A 211 9.63 -7.20 7.63
C THR A 211 10.99 -7.02 8.27
N VAL A 212 11.99 -7.79 7.83
CA VAL A 212 13.38 -7.61 8.26
C VAL A 212 14.19 -6.99 7.13
N PHE A 213 14.63 -5.75 7.32
CA PHE A 213 15.49 -5.04 6.38
C PHE A 213 16.94 -5.47 6.54
N LEU A 214 17.58 -5.81 5.43
CA LEU A 214 18.99 -6.19 5.34
C LEU A 214 19.89 -4.99 5.01
N GLN A 215 19.30 -3.92 4.49
CA GLN A 215 19.90 -2.61 4.25
C GLN A 215 18.93 -1.51 4.72
N SER A 216 19.42 -0.28 4.87
CA SER A 216 18.56 0.83 5.29
C SER A 216 17.37 1.03 4.33
N PRO A 217 16.13 1.13 4.82
CA PRO A 217 14.94 1.17 3.97
C PRO A 217 14.83 2.45 3.12
N ASP A 218 15.43 3.55 3.57
CA ASP A 218 15.37 4.85 2.88
C ASP A 218 15.93 4.81 1.45
N ILE A 219 16.83 3.87 1.13
CA ILE A 219 17.38 3.69 -0.21
C ILE A 219 16.31 3.33 -1.25
N LEU A 220 15.16 2.76 -0.84
CA LEU A 220 14.07 2.44 -1.76
C LEU A 220 13.38 3.69 -2.31
N PHE A 221 13.41 4.82 -1.58
CA PHE A 221 12.93 6.11 -2.10
C PHE A 221 13.91 6.74 -3.11
N GLN A 222 15.14 6.24 -3.16
CA GLN A 222 16.16 6.65 -4.14
C GLN A 222 16.26 5.67 -5.31
N ASN A 223 15.51 4.57 -5.29
CA ASN A 223 15.52 3.59 -6.34
C ASN A 223 15.05 4.21 -7.66
N LYS A 224 15.79 3.97 -8.74
CA LYS A 224 15.51 4.58 -10.06
C LYS A 224 14.11 4.24 -10.58
N LEU A 225 13.67 2.99 -10.38
CA LEU A 225 12.34 2.54 -10.78
C LEU A 225 11.25 3.25 -9.98
N TYR A 226 11.47 3.48 -8.68
CA TYR A 226 10.55 4.29 -7.87
C TYR A 226 10.51 5.75 -8.33
N LEU A 227 11.67 6.37 -8.61
CA LEU A 227 11.72 7.76 -9.07
C LEU A 227 11.01 7.93 -10.42
N GLU A 228 11.19 6.96 -11.33
CA GLU A 228 10.58 6.94 -12.66
C GLU A 228 9.07 6.69 -12.58
N HIS A 229 8.65 5.59 -11.95
CA HIS A 229 7.26 5.14 -11.97
C HIS A 229 6.43 5.62 -10.79
N GLY A 230 7.01 6.09 -9.69
CA GLY A 230 6.27 6.54 -8.50
C GLY A 230 5.53 5.46 -7.71
N ALA A 231 5.54 4.19 -8.16
CA ALA A 231 5.04 3.05 -7.41
C ALA A 231 5.94 1.84 -7.68
N LEU A 232 6.61 1.33 -6.64
CA LEU A 232 7.53 0.20 -6.71
C LEU A 232 6.98 -0.97 -5.88
N PHE A 233 6.72 -2.08 -6.57
CA PHE A 233 6.18 -3.31 -6.00
C PHE A 233 7.19 -4.46 -6.08
N PHE A 234 6.96 -5.50 -5.30
CA PHE A 234 7.81 -6.69 -5.27
C PHE A 234 7.03 -7.94 -5.62
N GLN A 235 7.74 -8.87 -6.23
CA GLN A 235 7.21 -10.11 -6.76
C GLN A 235 7.15 -11.19 -5.68
N ASP A 236 5.99 -11.84 -5.46
CA ASP A 236 5.94 -13.09 -4.67
C ASP A 236 6.68 -14.24 -5.39
N ARG A 237 6.77 -15.41 -4.76
CA ARG A 237 7.32 -16.65 -5.31
C ARG A 237 6.55 -17.07 -6.56
N THR A 238 7.25 -17.59 -7.56
CA THR A 238 6.65 -18.29 -8.70
C THR A 238 6.12 -19.65 -8.21
N ALA A 239 4.93 -19.61 -7.63
CA ALA A 239 4.31 -20.74 -6.96
C ALA A 239 2.81 -20.81 -7.27
N TYR A 240 2.26 -22.02 -7.11
CA TYR A 240 0.87 -22.38 -7.38
C TYR A 240 0.45 -22.15 -8.85
N GLU A 241 -0.54 -22.91 -9.31
CA GLU A 241 -1.11 -22.69 -10.64
C GLU A 241 -2.18 -21.60 -10.57
N LEU A 242 -2.22 -20.71 -11.58
CA LEU A 242 -3.33 -19.78 -11.71
C LEU A 242 -4.60 -20.56 -12.04
N MET A 243 -5.60 -20.47 -11.18
CA MET A 243 -6.88 -21.14 -11.40
C MET A 243 -7.72 -20.39 -12.44
N LEU A 244 -8.50 -21.13 -13.23
CA LEU A 244 -9.39 -20.54 -14.26
C LEU A 244 -10.33 -19.48 -13.67
N PHE A 245 -10.93 -19.73 -12.50
CA PHE A 245 -11.85 -18.78 -11.87
C PHE A 245 -11.13 -17.49 -11.43
N GLN A 246 -9.87 -17.58 -10.97
CA GLN A 246 -9.03 -16.41 -10.69
C GLN A 246 -8.77 -15.62 -11.98
N ARG A 247 -8.42 -16.31 -13.07
CA ARG A 247 -8.19 -15.67 -14.36
C ARG A 247 -9.43 -14.93 -14.87
N PHE A 248 -10.60 -15.56 -14.83
CA PHE A 248 -11.85 -14.93 -15.24
C PHE A 248 -12.19 -13.71 -14.39
N TRP A 249 -12.04 -13.79 -13.07
CA TRP A 249 -12.28 -12.65 -12.18
C TRP A 249 -11.34 -11.48 -12.48
N ILE A 250 -10.05 -11.75 -12.71
CA ILE A 250 -9.07 -10.74 -13.11
C ILE A 250 -9.49 -10.06 -14.41
N GLU A 251 -9.92 -10.81 -15.43
CA GLU A 251 -10.39 -10.24 -16.70
C GLU A 251 -11.62 -9.32 -16.54
N LEU A 252 -12.51 -9.57 -15.56
CA LEU A 252 -13.64 -8.69 -15.25
C LEU A 252 -13.23 -7.32 -14.71
N LEU A 253 -12.04 -7.21 -14.10
CA LEU A 253 -11.49 -5.93 -13.63
C LEU A 253 -11.04 -5.03 -14.79
N PHE A 254 -10.85 -5.61 -15.98
CA PHE A 254 -10.26 -4.94 -17.15
C PHE A 254 -11.19 -4.97 -18.37
N PRO A 255 -12.37 -4.32 -18.31
CA PRO A 255 -13.34 -4.33 -19.42
C PRO A 255 -12.81 -3.68 -20.70
N HIS A 256 -11.72 -2.90 -20.62
CA HIS A 256 -11.05 -2.27 -21.75
C HIS A 256 -9.74 -2.99 -22.15
N GLY A 257 -9.51 -4.19 -21.63
CA GLY A 257 -8.25 -4.90 -21.76
C GLY A 257 -7.21 -4.46 -20.74
N MET A 258 -6.21 -5.32 -20.59
CA MET A 258 -5.06 -5.15 -19.71
C MET A 258 -3.88 -4.54 -20.50
N SER A 259 -3.02 -3.77 -19.83
CA SER A 259 -1.79 -3.25 -20.42
C SER A 259 -0.86 -4.36 -20.92
N GLU A 260 0.02 -4.04 -21.86
CA GLU A 260 1.08 -4.97 -22.31
C GLU A 260 1.99 -5.36 -21.14
N TYR A 261 2.24 -4.44 -20.22
CA TYR A 261 3.04 -4.73 -19.02
C TYR A 261 2.37 -5.78 -18.13
N ALA A 262 1.11 -5.55 -17.76
CA ALA A 262 0.37 -6.45 -16.87
C ALA A 262 0.09 -7.81 -17.53
N SER A 263 -0.18 -7.85 -18.83
CA SER A 263 -0.45 -9.12 -19.55
C SER A 263 0.78 -10.04 -19.62
N ASN A 264 1.98 -9.48 -19.48
CA ASN A 264 3.24 -10.21 -19.42
C ASN A 264 3.69 -10.59 -18.00
N THR A 265 2.94 -10.23 -16.96
CA THR A 265 3.22 -10.69 -15.59
C THR A 265 3.17 -12.22 -15.51
N ARG A 266 3.92 -12.82 -14.58
CA ARG A 266 3.98 -14.30 -14.47
C ARG A 266 2.61 -14.89 -14.13
N MET A 267 1.78 -14.17 -13.36
CA MET A 267 0.41 -14.59 -13.09
C MET A 267 -0.40 -14.63 -14.38
N MET A 268 -0.33 -13.59 -15.20
CA MET A 268 -1.07 -13.53 -16.46
C MET A 268 -0.52 -14.44 -17.57
N ARG A 269 0.73 -14.87 -17.46
CA ARG A 269 1.29 -15.93 -18.31
C ARG A 269 1.00 -17.35 -17.78
N GLY A 270 0.31 -17.47 -16.65
CA GLY A 270 -0.07 -18.75 -16.05
C GLY A 270 1.06 -19.48 -15.32
N GLU A 271 2.18 -18.80 -15.07
CA GLU A 271 3.36 -19.39 -14.43
C GLU A 271 3.25 -19.41 -12.90
N SER A 272 2.37 -18.60 -12.31
CA SER A 272 2.13 -18.54 -10.87
C SER A 272 0.72 -18.11 -10.54
N GLY A 273 0.18 -18.60 -9.41
CA GLY A 273 -1.07 -18.12 -8.83
C GLY A 273 -0.95 -16.78 -8.07
N HIS A 274 0.26 -16.26 -7.89
CA HIS A 274 0.53 -15.00 -7.18
C HIS A 274 1.53 -14.12 -7.94
N GLN A 275 1.28 -12.81 -7.97
CA GLN A 275 2.14 -11.83 -8.63
C GLN A 275 2.85 -10.90 -7.64
N GLN A 276 2.20 -10.50 -6.55
CA GLN A 276 2.74 -9.49 -5.66
C GLN A 276 2.98 -9.99 -4.25
N GLU A 277 4.15 -9.67 -3.70
CA GLU A 277 4.40 -9.68 -2.26
C GLU A 277 4.20 -8.24 -1.74
N SER A 278 3.25 -8.05 -0.82
CA SER A 278 2.90 -6.74 -0.26
C SER A 278 3.52 -6.47 1.11
N GLY A 279 4.50 -7.29 1.53
CA GLY A 279 5.30 -7.03 2.72
C GLY A 279 6.08 -5.71 2.70
N VAL A 280 6.41 -5.19 1.50
CA VAL A 280 6.89 -3.81 1.30
C VAL A 280 6.24 -3.24 0.04
N VAL A 281 5.63 -2.06 0.16
CA VAL A 281 5.03 -1.33 -0.97
C VAL A 281 5.44 0.14 -0.88
N VAL A 282 6.00 0.70 -1.96
CA VAL A 282 6.53 2.08 -1.98
C VAL A 282 5.77 2.92 -3.00
N ILE A 283 5.12 4.01 -2.57
CA ILE A 283 4.24 4.84 -3.43
C ILE A 283 4.50 6.34 -3.21
N ASP A 284 4.67 7.10 -4.29
CA ASP A 284 4.44 8.55 -4.33
C ASP A 284 2.92 8.77 -4.45
N LYS A 285 2.26 8.95 -3.31
CA LYS A 285 0.80 9.11 -3.24
C LYS A 285 0.32 10.36 -3.95
N LEU A 286 1.17 11.39 -4.10
CA LEU A 286 0.78 12.57 -4.86
C LEU A 286 0.67 12.24 -6.36
N ARG A 287 1.55 11.40 -6.90
CA ARG A 287 1.50 10.99 -8.31
C ARG A 287 0.51 9.87 -8.57
N ARG A 288 0.29 8.98 -7.60
CA ARG A 288 -0.39 7.69 -7.78
C ARG A 288 -1.66 7.51 -6.95
N LEU A 289 -2.25 8.59 -6.44
CA LEU A 289 -3.47 8.55 -5.64
C LEU A 289 -4.60 7.73 -6.30
N PRO A 290 -4.92 7.88 -7.61
CA PRO A 290 -6.01 7.11 -8.20
C PRO A 290 -5.82 5.59 -8.12
N GLY A 291 -4.58 5.12 -8.30
CA GLY A 291 -4.23 3.70 -8.15
C GLY A 291 -4.41 3.22 -6.72
N LEU A 292 -3.97 4.02 -5.73
CA LEU A 292 -4.14 3.71 -4.32
C LEU A 292 -5.62 3.73 -3.89
N LEU A 293 -6.44 4.67 -4.41
CA LEU A 293 -7.89 4.68 -4.16
C LEU A 293 -8.57 3.43 -4.73
N ALA A 294 -8.17 3.00 -5.93
CA ALA A 294 -8.67 1.75 -6.52
C ALA A 294 -8.23 0.52 -5.72
N THR A 295 -6.99 0.48 -5.24
CA THR A 295 -6.53 -0.55 -4.30
C THR A 295 -7.38 -0.55 -3.03
N SER A 296 -7.59 0.60 -2.39
CA SER A 296 -8.47 0.72 -1.22
C SER A 296 -9.90 0.25 -1.51
N MET A 297 -10.42 0.57 -2.70
CA MET A 297 -11.75 0.14 -3.14
C MET A 297 -11.92 -1.39 -3.14
N LEU A 298 -10.93 -2.11 -3.68
CA LEU A 298 -10.90 -3.57 -3.68
C LEU A 298 -10.89 -4.19 -2.26
N ASN A 299 -10.55 -3.40 -1.24
CA ASN A 299 -10.45 -3.82 0.16
C ASN A 299 -11.60 -3.32 1.05
N THR A 300 -12.56 -2.57 0.49
CA THR A 300 -13.80 -2.18 1.21
C THR A 300 -14.66 -3.40 1.53
N ASP A 301 -15.40 -3.38 2.64
CA ASP A 301 -16.27 -4.49 3.07
C ASP A 301 -17.11 -5.11 1.93
N LYS A 302 -17.82 -4.24 1.19
CA LYS A 302 -18.71 -4.64 0.08
C LYS A 302 -18.01 -5.39 -1.06
N ILE A 303 -16.73 -5.13 -1.29
CA ILE A 303 -15.97 -5.68 -2.44
C ILE A 303 -14.98 -6.76 -1.99
N ARG A 304 -14.46 -6.65 -0.76
CA ARG A 304 -13.41 -7.50 -0.21
C ARG A 304 -13.81 -8.97 -0.20
N ASN A 305 -15.03 -9.28 0.22
CA ASN A 305 -15.50 -10.68 0.29
C ASN A 305 -15.51 -11.36 -1.08
N ASN A 306 -15.76 -10.62 -2.15
CA ASN A 306 -15.66 -11.15 -3.52
C ASN A 306 -14.17 -11.21 -3.94
N THR A 307 -13.41 -10.14 -3.72
CA THR A 307 -11.98 -10.05 -4.10
C THR A 307 -11.12 -11.15 -3.46
N TYR A 308 -11.22 -11.33 -2.14
CA TYR A 308 -10.38 -12.28 -1.38
C TYR A 308 -10.72 -13.75 -1.64
N GLN A 309 -11.78 -14.06 -2.40
CA GLN A 309 -12.01 -15.42 -2.91
C GLN A 309 -11.04 -15.78 -4.04
N TYR A 310 -10.52 -14.78 -4.75
CA TYR A 310 -9.66 -14.97 -5.91
C TYR A 310 -8.20 -14.67 -5.63
N VAL A 311 -7.90 -13.87 -4.61
CA VAL A 311 -6.53 -13.45 -4.25
C VAL A 311 -6.25 -13.68 -2.78
N HIS A 312 -4.97 -13.75 -2.42
CA HIS A 312 -4.57 -13.95 -1.02
C HIS A 312 -4.49 -12.62 -0.27
N GLY A 313 -5.62 -12.20 0.29
CA GLY A 313 -5.71 -10.94 1.04
C GLY A 313 -5.45 -9.71 0.16
N ASP A 314 -4.77 -8.72 0.71
CA ASP A 314 -4.49 -7.44 0.07
C ASP A 314 -3.44 -7.53 -1.06
N LYS A 315 -2.65 -8.61 -1.09
CA LYS A 315 -1.40 -8.68 -1.86
C LYS A 315 -1.53 -8.25 -3.32
N GLU A 316 -2.48 -8.86 -4.03
CA GLU A 316 -2.70 -8.60 -5.46
C GLU A 316 -3.50 -7.31 -5.70
N THR A 317 -4.19 -6.77 -4.68
CA THR A 317 -5.06 -5.60 -4.84
C THR A 317 -4.30 -4.32 -5.17
N PHE A 318 -3.00 -4.25 -4.83
CA PHE A 318 -2.15 -3.12 -5.16
C PHE A 318 -1.96 -2.97 -6.67
N TRP A 319 -1.33 -3.93 -7.34
CA TRP A 319 -1.12 -3.84 -8.78
C TRP A 319 -2.44 -3.93 -9.56
N LEU A 320 -3.42 -4.73 -9.11
CA LEU A 320 -4.73 -4.80 -9.75
C LEU A 320 -5.44 -3.44 -9.69
N GLY A 321 -5.45 -2.77 -8.54
CA GLY A 321 -6.03 -1.43 -8.39
C GLY A 321 -5.38 -0.41 -9.31
N PHE A 322 -4.05 -0.42 -9.41
CA PHE A 322 -3.31 0.45 -10.33
C PHE A 322 -3.65 0.17 -11.80
N GLU A 323 -3.60 -1.10 -12.20
CA GLU A 323 -3.91 -1.52 -13.57
C GLU A 323 -5.38 -1.22 -13.92
N MET A 324 -6.30 -1.38 -12.98
CA MET A 324 -7.75 -1.13 -13.16
C MET A 324 -8.01 0.30 -13.59
N VAL A 325 -7.23 1.26 -13.11
CA VAL A 325 -7.37 2.67 -13.48
C VAL A 325 -6.34 3.11 -14.53
N GLY A 326 -5.45 2.21 -14.97
CA GLY A 326 -4.35 2.51 -15.89
C GLY A 326 -3.30 3.45 -15.28
N GLU A 327 -3.12 3.42 -13.97
CA GLU A 327 -2.01 4.08 -13.30
C GLU A 327 -0.71 3.31 -13.51
N ASP A 328 0.39 4.06 -13.53
CA ASP A 328 1.72 3.50 -13.80
C ASP A 328 2.37 3.02 -12.50
N TYR A 329 3.00 1.84 -12.59
CA TYR A 329 3.66 1.11 -11.51
C TYR A 329 4.71 0.17 -12.11
N ILE A 330 5.62 -0.30 -11.27
CA ILE A 330 6.66 -1.23 -11.69
C ILE A 330 6.96 -2.25 -10.60
N PHE A 331 7.05 -3.52 -11.00
CA PHE A 331 7.65 -4.56 -10.19
C PHE A 331 9.17 -4.49 -10.26
N ASN A 332 9.83 -4.57 -9.10
CA ASN A 332 11.27 -4.79 -9.04
C ASN A 332 11.66 -6.01 -9.89
N PRO A 333 12.56 -5.86 -10.87
CA PRO A 333 12.87 -6.91 -11.85
C PRO A 333 13.79 -7.99 -11.28
N THR A 334 14.41 -7.74 -10.12
CA THR A 334 15.22 -8.78 -9.47
C THR A 334 14.29 -9.89 -8.99
N PRO A 335 14.51 -11.14 -9.44
CA PRO A 335 13.63 -12.24 -9.06
C PRO A 335 13.58 -12.40 -7.55
N VAL A 336 12.45 -12.89 -7.06
CA VAL A 336 12.29 -13.32 -5.67
C VAL A 336 13.27 -14.45 -5.34
N GLY A 337 13.66 -14.56 -4.08
CA GLY A 337 14.59 -15.57 -3.63
C GLY A 337 14.31 -16.07 -2.23
N THR A 338 15.27 -16.82 -1.71
CA THR A 338 15.30 -17.26 -0.30
C THR A 338 16.72 -17.23 0.22
N LEU A 339 16.85 -17.30 1.54
CA LEU A 339 18.12 -17.32 2.24
C LEU A 339 18.14 -18.42 3.30
N GLY A 340 19.26 -19.10 3.46
CA GLY A 340 19.36 -20.27 4.32
C GLY A 340 20.74 -20.91 4.26
N LYS A 341 20.82 -22.21 4.58
CA LYS A 341 22.06 -22.97 4.42
C LYS A 341 22.09 -23.60 3.03
N LYS A 342 23.20 -23.43 2.30
CA LYS A 342 23.46 -24.14 1.05
C LYS A 342 23.52 -25.64 1.34
N LYS A 343 22.73 -26.42 0.61
CA LYS A 343 22.75 -27.89 0.62
C LYS A 343 22.72 -28.41 -0.81
N ASP A 344 23.36 -29.55 -1.04
CA ASP A 344 23.20 -30.27 -2.29
C ASP A 344 21.77 -30.83 -2.37
N CYS A 345 21.23 -30.89 -3.58
CA CYS A 345 19.89 -31.43 -3.82
C CYS A 345 19.99 -32.87 -4.33
N GLU A 346 19.18 -33.75 -3.76
CA GLU A 346 19.11 -35.17 -4.11
C GLU A 346 18.08 -35.44 -5.23
N ARG A 347 17.24 -34.45 -5.58
CA ARG A 347 16.27 -34.61 -6.66
C ARG A 347 16.97 -34.54 -8.00
N GLU A 348 16.63 -35.49 -8.88
CA GLU A 348 17.02 -35.43 -10.29
C GLU A 348 16.58 -34.07 -10.87
N ASN A 349 17.50 -33.40 -11.59
CA ASN A 349 17.38 -32.07 -12.22
C ASN A 349 17.86 -30.85 -11.42
N TRP A 350 18.13 -30.97 -10.12
CA TRP A 350 18.53 -29.83 -9.29
C TRP A 350 19.87 -30.08 -8.57
N LEU A 351 20.79 -29.11 -8.63
CA LEU A 351 22.09 -29.21 -7.96
C LEU A 351 22.04 -28.78 -6.50
N PHE A 352 21.28 -27.73 -6.20
CA PHE A 352 21.26 -27.09 -4.88
C PHE A 352 19.85 -26.92 -4.35
N LYS A 353 19.73 -26.89 -3.02
CA LYS A 353 18.51 -26.48 -2.31
C LYS A 353 18.84 -25.50 -1.19
N VAL A 354 18.05 -24.44 -1.08
CA VAL A 354 18.08 -23.49 0.04
C VAL A 354 16.66 -23.38 0.59
N CYS A 355 16.51 -23.55 1.90
CA CYS A 355 15.20 -23.60 2.55
C CYS A 355 15.08 -22.54 3.63
N SER A 356 13.91 -21.89 3.68
CA SER A 356 13.54 -20.93 4.71
C SER A 356 12.03 -20.74 4.77
N ALA A 357 11.52 -20.24 5.90
CA ALA A 357 10.18 -19.68 5.95
C ALA A 357 10.15 -18.27 5.32
N GLN A 358 11.28 -17.58 5.32
CA GLN A 358 11.40 -16.22 4.82
C GLN A 358 11.54 -16.14 3.30
N ILE A 359 10.91 -15.11 2.74
CA ILE A 359 11.00 -14.73 1.33
C ILE A 359 12.01 -13.60 1.22
N LEU A 360 12.99 -13.72 0.33
CA LEU A 360 14.03 -12.71 0.11
C LEU A 360 13.71 -11.85 -1.11
N HIS A 361 13.73 -10.54 -0.91
CA HIS A 361 13.72 -9.55 -1.97
C HIS A 361 15.06 -8.83 -2.05
N SER A 362 15.53 -8.63 -3.26
CA SER A 362 16.79 -7.95 -3.55
C SER A 362 16.56 -6.85 -4.56
N THR A 363 17.44 -5.86 -4.56
CA THR A 363 17.50 -4.81 -5.58
C THR A 363 18.83 -4.93 -6.32
N ASP A 364 19.12 -3.98 -7.21
CA ASP A 364 20.43 -3.80 -7.81
C ASP A 364 21.55 -3.61 -6.77
N ALA A 365 21.22 -3.13 -5.56
CA ALA A 365 22.12 -3.04 -4.42
C ALA A 365 22.33 -4.37 -3.65
N GLY A 366 21.70 -5.48 -4.07
CA GLY A 366 21.81 -6.78 -3.41
C GLY A 366 20.64 -7.12 -2.48
N PRO A 367 20.80 -8.07 -1.54
CA PRO A 367 19.77 -8.46 -0.57
C PRO A 367 19.24 -7.24 0.20
N MET A 368 17.93 -6.99 0.12
CA MET A 368 17.33 -5.75 0.60
C MET A 368 16.46 -5.98 1.83
N TRP A 369 15.53 -6.92 1.76
CA TRP A 369 14.59 -7.20 2.85
C TRP A 369 14.04 -8.62 2.74
N ILE A 370 13.56 -9.14 3.86
CA ILE A 370 12.84 -10.41 3.91
C ILE A 370 11.49 -10.26 4.61
N ASN A 371 10.47 -10.96 4.12
CA ASN A 371 9.21 -11.14 4.84
C ASN A 371 9.23 -12.45 5.63
N GLY A 372 8.51 -12.51 6.75
CA GLY A 372 8.39 -13.71 7.60
C GLY A 372 9.15 -13.65 8.92
N GLY A 373 9.68 -12.48 9.31
CA GLY A 373 10.39 -12.27 10.57
C GLY A 373 11.79 -12.88 10.64
N ILE A 374 12.48 -12.64 11.77
CA ILE A 374 13.85 -13.14 12.02
C ILE A 374 13.90 -14.54 12.64
N ILE A 375 12.73 -15.12 12.93
CA ILE A 375 12.58 -16.43 13.59
C ILE A 375 12.03 -17.46 12.62
N ASP A 376 12.41 -18.73 12.80
CA ASP A 376 12.06 -19.82 11.89
C ASP A 376 10.54 -20.13 11.85
N ASP A 377 9.85 -20.03 12.99
CA ASP A 377 8.39 -20.11 13.08
C ASP A 377 7.82 -19.01 13.99
N LYS A 378 7.30 -17.95 13.37
CA LYS A 378 6.65 -16.83 14.08
C LYS A 378 5.35 -17.19 14.80
N PHE A 379 4.83 -18.42 14.63
CA PHE A 379 3.64 -18.90 15.31
C PHE A 379 3.96 -19.82 16.51
N ASN A 380 5.23 -20.08 16.78
CA ASN A 380 5.67 -20.93 17.88
C ASN A 380 6.37 -20.10 18.97
N SER A 381 5.66 -19.85 20.07
CA SER A 381 6.18 -19.07 21.21
C SER A 381 7.10 -19.86 22.15
N SER A 382 7.15 -21.19 22.04
CA SER A 382 7.84 -22.04 23.01
C SER A 382 9.33 -22.24 22.70
N ASN A 383 9.74 -22.11 21.43
CA ASN A 383 11.12 -22.31 20.98
C ASN A 383 11.49 -21.23 19.96
N ILE A 384 12.03 -20.11 20.45
CA ILE A 384 12.47 -18.99 19.61
C ILE A 384 13.82 -19.37 18.98
N HIS A 385 13.83 -19.70 17.69
CA HIS A 385 15.06 -19.92 16.94
C HIS A 385 15.26 -18.80 15.91
N VAL A 386 16.26 -17.97 16.16
CA VAL A 386 16.72 -16.96 15.21
C VAL A 386 17.37 -17.64 14.01
N ILE A 387 17.00 -17.22 12.80
CA ILE A 387 17.55 -17.78 11.57
C ILE A 387 19.05 -17.49 11.44
N THR A 388 19.81 -18.49 11.00
CA THR A 388 21.28 -18.38 10.79
C THR A 388 21.67 -18.74 9.35
N PRO A 389 21.18 -17.96 8.37
CA PRO A 389 21.43 -18.20 6.95
C PRO A 389 22.91 -17.92 6.62
N THR A 390 23.47 -18.72 5.71
CA THR A 390 24.85 -18.54 5.24
C THR A 390 24.91 -18.16 3.77
N HIS A 391 23.86 -18.48 3.02
CA HIS A 391 23.76 -18.27 1.58
C HIS A 391 22.37 -17.75 1.22
N TYR A 392 22.26 -17.18 0.03
CA TYR A 392 21.01 -16.82 -0.59
C TYR A 392 21.01 -17.23 -2.06
N VAL A 393 19.81 -17.40 -2.61
CA VAL A 393 19.62 -17.72 -4.02
C VAL A 393 18.28 -17.18 -4.50
N HIS A 394 18.22 -16.81 -5.77
CA HIS A 394 17.04 -16.28 -6.44
C HIS A 394 16.53 -17.30 -7.46
N GLU A 395 15.29 -17.12 -7.88
CA GLU A 395 14.77 -17.76 -9.09
C GLU A 395 15.68 -17.49 -10.30
N PRO A 396 15.75 -18.41 -11.29
CA PRO A 396 14.85 -19.54 -11.51
C PRO A 396 15.16 -20.77 -10.65
N GLY A 397 14.14 -21.63 -10.52
CA GLY A 397 14.18 -22.88 -9.78
C GLY A 397 12.76 -23.43 -9.57
N GLU A 398 12.65 -24.48 -8.77
CA GLU A 398 11.38 -25.06 -8.35
C GLU A 398 11.18 -24.84 -6.85
N TRP A 399 10.02 -24.32 -6.46
CA TRP A 399 9.63 -24.20 -5.05
C TRP A 399 9.02 -25.50 -4.54
N SER A 400 9.66 -26.10 -3.52
CA SER A 400 9.12 -27.23 -2.77
C SER A 400 8.64 -26.75 -1.39
N PHE A 401 7.33 -26.82 -1.16
CA PHE A 401 6.70 -26.43 0.11
C PHE A 401 6.62 -27.61 1.08
N SER A 402 6.93 -27.37 2.34
CA SER A 402 6.84 -28.40 3.39
C SER A 402 5.41 -28.60 3.85
N SER A 403 4.95 -29.85 3.91
CA SER A 403 3.66 -30.21 4.53
C SER A 403 3.76 -30.37 6.05
N LYS A 404 4.97 -30.47 6.61
CA LYS A 404 5.22 -30.76 8.04
C LYS A 404 5.60 -29.53 8.85
N VAL A 405 6.28 -28.57 8.23
CA VAL A 405 6.76 -27.34 8.88
C VAL A 405 6.04 -26.19 8.22
N ARG A 406 5.27 -25.44 9.00
CA ARG A 406 4.46 -24.32 8.50
C ARG A 406 5.37 -23.29 7.81
N ASN A 407 4.94 -22.80 6.65
CA ASN A 407 5.62 -21.79 5.82
C ASN A 407 7.03 -22.13 5.29
N LEU A 408 7.64 -23.24 5.70
CA LEU A 408 8.94 -23.63 5.19
C LEU A 408 8.84 -23.96 3.69
N ALA A 409 9.58 -23.21 2.89
CA ALA A 409 9.73 -23.43 1.45
C ALA A 409 11.21 -23.61 1.10
N CYS A 410 11.48 -24.50 0.16
CA CYS A 410 12.81 -24.72 -0.39
C CYS A 410 12.83 -24.32 -1.86
N LEU A 411 13.79 -23.49 -2.26
CA LEU A 411 14.08 -23.25 -3.68
C LEU A 411 15.12 -24.27 -4.14
N LEU A 412 14.72 -25.15 -5.04
CA LEU A 412 15.57 -26.12 -5.72
C LEU A 412 16.08 -25.47 -7.01
N THR A 413 17.39 -25.45 -7.23
CA THR A 413 17.96 -24.67 -8.33
C THR A 413 19.32 -25.19 -8.78
N ASN A 414 19.64 -24.92 -10.05
CA ASN A 414 20.96 -25.17 -10.64
C ASN A 414 21.88 -23.95 -10.51
N SER A 415 21.32 -22.80 -10.15
CA SER A 415 22.10 -21.60 -9.80
C SER A 415 22.86 -21.85 -8.51
N THR A 416 24.17 -21.57 -8.52
CA THR A 416 24.99 -21.73 -7.31
C THR A 416 24.57 -20.71 -6.24
N PRO A 417 24.15 -21.14 -5.04
CA PRO A 417 23.81 -20.21 -3.95
C PRO A 417 25.00 -19.33 -3.59
N LYS A 418 24.77 -18.02 -3.47
CA LYS A 418 25.80 -17.03 -3.15
C LYS A 418 25.95 -16.92 -1.64
N ALA A 419 27.20 -16.83 -1.16
CA ALA A 419 27.45 -16.57 0.25
C ALA A 419 26.89 -15.20 0.63
N LEU A 420 26.22 -15.10 1.79
CA LEU A 420 25.75 -13.83 2.30
C LEU A 420 26.95 -12.93 2.67
N PRO A 421 26.94 -11.63 2.32
CA PRO A 421 27.97 -10.70 2.78
C PRO A 421 28.05 -10.69 4.31
N ASN A 422 29.25 -10.49 4.86
CA ASN A 422 29.45 -10.45 6.31
C ASN A 422 28.63 -9.33 6.97
N THR A 423 28.47 -8.19 6.28
CA THR A 423 27.62 -7.07 6.72
C THR A 423 26.17 -7.49 6.88
N ILE A 424 25.60 -8.19 5.89
CA ILE A 424 24.22 -8.69 5.94
C ILE A 424 24.04 -9.76 7.03
N ARG A 425 25.04 -10.65 7.19
CA ARG A 425 25.03 -11.62 8.30
C ARG A 425 25.03 -10.94 9.66
N GLN A 426 25.79 -9.86 9.82
CA GLN A 426 25.82 -9.09 11.06
C GLN A 426 24.47 -8.43 11.34
N VAL A 427 23.82 -7.83 10.33
CA VAL A 427 22.46 -7.28 10.45
C VAL A 427 21.49 -8.33 10.98
N LEU A 428 21.49 -9.54 10.41
CA LEU A 428 20.60 -10.63 10.85
C LEU A 428 20.87 -11.05 12.30
N ILE A 429 22.15 -11.15 12.70
CA ILE A 429 22.54 -11.48 14.07
C ILE A 429 22.04 -10.41 15.05
N ASP A 430 22.26 -9.14 14.73
CA ASP A 430 21.86 -8.05 15.61
C ASP A 430 20.34 -7.87 15.65
N SER A 431 19.63 -8.08 14.53
CA SER A 431 18.15 -8.15 14.53
C SER A 431 17.63 -9.30 15.39
N GLY A 432 18.33 -10.43 15.41
CA GLY A 432 18.02 -11.55 16.29
C GLY A 432 18.17 -11.23 17.76
N LYS A 433 19.20 -10.46 18.15
CA LYS A 433 19.38 -9.98 19.53
C LYS A 433 18.25 -9.04 19.93
N ILE A 434 17.90 -8.08 19.06
CA ILE A 434 16.77 -7.15 19.29
C ILE A 434 15.47 -7.93 19.54
N TRP A 435 15.19 -8.96 18.73
CA TRP A 435 14.01 -9.80 18.91
C TRP A 435 14.01 -10.50 20.29
N ILE A 436 15.13 -11.12 20.67
CA ILE A 436 15.26 -11.84 21.95
C ILE A 436 15.11 -10.87 23.13
N GLU A 437 15.74 -9.70 23.08
CA GLU A 437 15.64 -8.68 24.13
C GLU A 437 14.21 -8.15 24.26
N ASN A 438 13.52 -7.88 23.14
CA ASN A 438 12.12 -7.46 23.15
C ASN A 438 11.21 -8.54 23.75
N ALA A 439 11.43 -9.82 23.42
CA ALA A 439 10.65 -10.94 23.95
C ALA A 439 10.90 -11.19 25.46
N GLN A 440 12.06 -10.79 26.00
CA GLN A 440 12.41 -10.95 27.41
C GLN A 440 11.92 -9.80 28.31
N ASN A 441 11.59 -8.64 27.73
CA ASN A 441 11.07 -7.48 28.46
C ASN A 441 9.54 -7.52 28.65
N GLN A 442 8.92 -8.66 28.34
CA GLN A 442 7.51 -8.99 28.61
C GLN A 442 7.40 -9.73 29.94
#